data_AF-A0A4V6RF89-F1
#
_entry.id   AF-A0A4V6RF89-F1
#
_cell.length_a   1.000
_cell.length_b   1.000
_cell.length_c   1.000
_cell.angle_alpha   90.00
_cell.angle_beta   90.00
_cell.angle_gamma   90.00
#
_symmetry.space_group_name_H-M   'P 1'
#
loop_
_entity.id
_entity.type
_entity.pdbx_description
1 polymer ?
#
loop_
_entity_poly.entity_id
_entity_poly.type
_entity_poly.pdbx_seq_one_letter_code
_entity_poly.pdbx_strand_id
1 'polypeptide(L)' 'MDGEIDYTGLRERLAALRGQHRDLDGQVRAAQENGLIDQLKLVRLKRQKLQLKDEITFIEDQLNPDIIA' A
#
# COMPACT_ATOMS: atom_id res chain seq x y z
N MET A 1 8.42 -16.36 -27.02
CA MET A 1 7.09 -16.44 -26.40
C MET A 1 7.21 -15.58 -25.17
N ASP A 2 7.07 -14.27 -25.38
CA ASP A 2 7.34 -13.27 -24.35
C ASP A 2 6.21 -13.36 -23.32
N GLY A 3 6.62 -13.50 -22.06
CA GLY A 3 5.78 -13.91 -20.96
C GLY A 3 4.48 -13.13 -20.91
N GLU A 4 3.37 -13.87 -20.93
CA GLU A 4 2.06 -13.38 -20.55
C GLU A 4 2.19 -12.95 -19.09
N ILE A 5 2.49 -11.67 -18.86
CA ILE A 5 2.56 -11.08 -17.53
C ILE A 5 1.21 -11.40 -16.88
N ASP A 6 1.22 -12.09 -15.75
CA ASP A 6 0.00 -12.51 -15.07
C ASP A 6 -0.68 -11.29 -14.43
N TYR A 7 -1.36 -10.51 -15.28
CA TYR A 7 -2.12 -9.32 -14.94
C TYR A 7 -3.22 -9.62 -13.92
N THR A 8 -3.70 -10.86 -13.88
CA THR A 8 -4.74 -11.30 -12.94
C THR A 8 -4.15 -11.37 -11.53
N GLY A 9 -3.03 -12.08 -11.35
CA GLY A 9 -2.34 -12.15 -10.06
C GLY A 9 -1.88 -10.78 -9.54
N LEU A 10 -1.40 -9.91 -10.44
CA LEU A 10 -1.03 -8.53 -10.08
C LEU A 10 -2.23 -7.70 -9.63
N ARG A 11 -3.39 -7.82 -10.31
CA ARG A 11 -4.63 -7.13 -9.92
C ARG A 11 -5.18 -7.61 -8.58
N GLU A 12 -5.14 -8.92 -8.32
CA GLU A 12 -5.54 -9.48 -7.02
C GLU A 12 -4.64 -8.98 -5.90
N ARG A 13 -3.34 -8.97 -6.12
CA ARG A 13 -2.37 -8.43 -5.15
C ARG A 13 -2.58 -6.93 -4.92
N LEU A 14 -2.84 -6.15 -5.98
CA LEU A 14 -3.18 -4.74 -5.87
C LEU A 14 -4.43 -4.51 -5.02
N ALA A 15 -5.48 -5.31 -5.23
CA ALA A 15 -6.71 -5.22 -4.44
C ALA A 15 -6.45 -5.54 -2.95
N ALA A 16 -5.66 -6.59 -2.67
CA ALA A 16 -5.27 -6.95 -1.31
C ALA A 16 -4.45 -5.84 -0.63
N LEU A 17 -3.45 -5.28 -1.31
CA LEU A 17 -2.62 -4.18 -0.79
C LEU A 17 -3.44 -2.91 -0.54
N ARG A 18 -4.38 -2.56 -1.41
CA ARG A 18 -5.30 -1.44 -1.20
C ARG A 18 -6.20 -1.65 0.02
N GLY A 19 -6.66 -2.89 0.24
CA GLY A 19 -7.40 -3.26 1.44
C GLY A 19 -6.57 -3.08 2.72
N GLN A 20 -5.35 -3.61 2.72
CA GLN A 20 -4.40 -3.46 3.83
C GLN A 20 -4.07 -1.99 4.11
N HIS A 21 -3.82 -1.20 3.06
CA HIS A 21 -3.54 0.22 3.21
C HIS A 21 -4.71 0.98 3.87
N ARG A 22 -5.96 0.62 3.54
CA ARG A 22 -7.16 1.22 4.14
C ARG A 22 -7.29 0.86 5.63
N ASP A 23 -7.04 -0.39 5.99
CA ASP A 23 -7.04 -0.83 7.38
C ASP A 23 -5.96 -0.10 8.19
N LEU A 24 -4.76 0.00 7.62
CA LEU A 24 -3.65 0.73 8.23
C LEU A 24 -3.98 2.21 8.44
N ASP A 25 -4.76 2.81 7.54
CA ASP A 25 -5.25 4.18 7.68
C ASP A 25 -6.17 4.37 8.89
N GLY A 26 -7.04 3.38 9.14
CA GLY A 26 -7.87 3.33 10.35
C GLY A 26 -7.02 3.23 11.62
N GLN A 27 -6.01 2.37 11.61
CA GLN A 27 -5.08 2.21 12.73
C GLN A 27 -4.27 3.48 13.01
N VAL A 28 -3.82 4.19 11.95
CA VAL A 28 -3.13 5.48 12.10
C VAL A 28 -4.05 6.50 12.74
N ARG A 29 -5.31 6.64 12.29
CA ARG A 29 -6.27 7.59 12.89
C ARG A 29 -6.52 7.29 14.36
N ALA A 30 -6.77 6.04 14.71
CA ALA A 30 -6.96 5.63 16.10
C ALA A 30 -5.72 5.94 16.97
N ALA A 31 -4.51 5.70 16.44
CA ALA A 31 -3.27 6.05 17.14
C ALA A 31 -3.04 7.57 17.26
N GLN A 32 -3.55 8.38 16.32
CA GLN A 32 -3.50 9.84 16.42
C GLN A 32 -4.44 10.39 17.48
N GLU A 33 -5.64 9.83 17.60
CA GLU A 33 -6.63 10.24 18.61
C GLU A 33 -6.14 9.97 20.04
N ASN A 34 -5.32 8.93 20.24
CA ASN A 34 -4.70 8.62 21.53
C ASN A 34 -3.51 9.53 21.91
N GLY A 35 -3.04 10.38 21.00
CA GLY A 35 -2.23 11.60 21.23
C GLY A 35 -0.77 11.45 21.69
N LEU A 36 -0.52 10.75 22.80
CA LEU A 36 0.78 10.77 23.50
C LEU A 36 1.37 9.37 23.74
N ILE A 37 0.53 8.36 23.95
CA ILE A 37 0.99 7.00 24.30
C ILE A 37 1.52 6.25 23.07
N ASP A 38 1.01 6.60 21.89
CA ASP A 38 1.20 5.81 20.67
C ASP A 38 2.17 6.43 19.66
N GLN A 39 3.01 7.42 20.01
CA GLN A 39 3.92 8.05 19.03
C GLN A 39 4.85 7.06 18.32
N LEU A 40 5.42 6.09 19.03
CA LEU A 40 6.25 5.04 18.42
C LEU A 40 5.44 4.14 17.49
N LYS A 41 4.21 3.81 17.89
CA LYS A 41 3.26 3.03 17.09
C LYS A 41 2.86 3.79 15.82
N LEU A 42 2.57 5.08 15.94
CA LEU A 42 2.27 5.98 14.83
C LEU A 42 3.40 6.03 13.81
N VAL A 43 4.65 6.15 14.25
CA VAL A 43 5.82 6.15 13.36
C VAL A 43 5.94 4.82 12.61
N ARG A 44 5.73 3.69 13.29
CA ARG A 44 5.74 2.36 12.67
C ARG A 44 4.62 2.19 11.65
N LEU A 45 3.40 2.60 11.99
CA LEU A 45 2.24 2.54 11.10
C LEU A 45 2.43 3.43 9.87
N LYS A 46 2.92 4.66 10.03
CA LYS A 46 3.23 5.54 8.89
C LYS A 46 4.28 4.95 7.96
N ARG A 47 5.32 4.29 8.51
CA ARG A 47 6.34 3.62 7.69
C ARG A 47 5.76 2.43 6.92
N GLN A 48 4.94 1.60 7.56
CA GLN A 48 4.23 0.50 6.89
C GLN A 48 3.28 1.03 5.81
N LYS A 49 2.60 2.16 6.06
CA LYS A 49 1.73 2.81 5.08
C LYS A 49 2.50 3.23 3.83
N LEU A 50 3.68 3.82 4.01
CA LEU A 50 4.55 4.23 2.91
C LEU A 50 5.00 3.02 2.09
N GLN A 51 5.45 1.94 2.74
CA GLN A 51 5.85 0.71 2.05
C GLN A 51 4.71 0.10 1.22
N LEU A 52 3.50 0.05 1.79
CA LEU A 52 2.32 -0.43 1.06
C LEU A 52 2.01 0.46 -0.15
N LYS A 53 2.14 1.78 -0.01
CA LYS A 53 1.93 2.72 -1.10
C LYS A 53 2.97 2.54 -2.22
N ASP A 54 4.23 2.33 -1.86
CA ASP A 54 5.32 2.11 -2.81
C ASP A 54 5.10 0.79 -3.58
N GLU A 55 4.68 -0.27 -2.89
CA GLU A 55 4.35 -1.56 -3.52
C GLU A 55 3.11 -1.47 -4.43
N ILE A 56 2.07 -0.72 -4.01
CA ILE A 56 0.91 -0.41 -4.86
C ILE A 56 1.36 0.31 -6.13
N THR A 57 2.19 1.34 -5.99
CA THR A 57 2.68 2.13 -7.12
C THR A 57 3.48 1.26 -8.08
N PHE A 58 4.35 0.39 -7.56
CA PHE A 58 5.14 -0.54 -8.38
C PHE A 58 4.27 -1.52 -9.18
N ILE A 59 3.22 -2.08 -8.56
CA ILE A 59 2.29 -2.99 -9.26
C ILE A 59 1.43 -2.20 -10.26
N GLU A 60 1.00 -0.99 -9.92
CA GLU A 60 0.26 -0.11 -10.84
C GLU A 60 1.11 0.25 -12.07
N ASP A 61 2.40 0.50 -11.90
CA ASP A 61 3.35 0.76 -12.99
C ASP A 61 3.52 -0.45 -13.91
N GLN A 62 3.59 -1.65 -13.35
CA GLN A 62 3.65 -2.88 -14.13
C GLN A 62 2.34 -3.15 -14.90
N LEU A 63 1.21 -2.77 -14.31
CA LEU A 63 -0.10 -2.93 -14.94
C LEU A 63 -0.37 -1.84 -16.00
N ASN A 64 0.16 -0.63 -15.82
CA ASN A 64 -0.03 0.53 -16.67
C ASN A 64 1.31 1.26 -16.92
N PRO A 65 2.16 0.74 -17.82
CA PRO A 65 3.49 1.31 -18.09
C PRO A 65 3.47 2.72 -18.75
N ASP A 66 2.28 3.28 -19.04
CA ASP A 66 2.09 4.55 -19.77
C ASP A 66 1.87 5.79 -18.88
N ILE A 67 1.89 5.67 -17.54
CA ILE A 67 1.49 6.77 -16.62
C ILE A 67 2.70 7.58 -16.08
N ILE A 68 3.94 7.09 -16.22
CA ILE A 68 5.18 7.74 -15.72
C ILE A 68 6.15 8.11 -16.89
N ALA A 69 5.61 8.53 -18.04
CA ALA A 69 6.38 9.12 -19.14
C ALA A 69 6.32 10.66 -19.14
#